data_AF-A0A9D7G3U2-F1
#
_entry.id   AF-A0A9D7G3U2-F1
#
_cell.length_a   1.000
_cell.length_b   1.000
_cell.length_c   1.000
_cell.angle_alpha   90.00
_cell.angle_beta   90.00
_cell.angle_gamma   90.00
#
_symmetry.space_group_name_H-M   'P 1'
#
loop_
_entity.id
_entity.type
_entity.pdbx_description
1 polymer ?
#
loop_
_entity_poly.entity_id
_entity_poly.type
_entity_poly.pdbx_seq_one_letter_code
_entity_poly.pdbx_strand_id
1 'polypeptide(L)'
;MTDIVSTPTALDITAMWCRHHAHLVPNAVHLPLPASQHVSCGLCGSKQALQVRGHLRFGADRWVNDGLVTHCGACGRFSLPETYLQTLNLLPHETLTALDARLWSSAPTFLNIEPTTRCNFNCWYCVGRRCR
;
A
#
# COMPACT_ATOMS: atom_id res chain seq x y z
N MET A 1 -27.87 -1.16 22.70
CA MET A 1 -27.14 -1.08 21.42
C MET A 1 -25.73 -1.49 21.71
N THR A 2 -25.40 -2.75 21.46
CA THR A 2 -24.07 -3.30 21.69
C THR A 2 -23.23 -2.92 20.48
N ASP A 3 -22.35 -1.94 20.64
CA ASP A 3 -21.34 -1.65 19.63
C ASP A 3 -20.50 -2.91 19.45
N ILE A 4 -20.72 -3.60 18.34
CA ILE A 4 -19.81 -4.63 17.87
C ILE A 4 -18.53 -3.86 17.55
N VAL A 5 -17.58 -3.88 18.49
CA VAL A 5 -16.22 -3.44 18.22
C VAL A 5 -15.67 -4.45 17.22
N SER A 6 -15.90 -4.18 15.93
CA SER A 6 -15.35 -4.94 14.83
C SER A 6 -13.83 -4.89 14.98
N THR A 7 -13.25 -6.00 15.43
CA THR A 7 -11.80 -6.16 15.52
C THR A 7 -11.21 -5.83 14.15
N PRO A 8 -10.16 -5.00 14.07
CA PRO A 8 -9.54 -4.70 12.79
C PRO A 8 -9.05 -6.00 12.13
N THR A 9 -9.57 -6.29 10.94
CA THR A 9 -9.22 -7.47 10.12
C THR A 9 -8.05 -7.16 9.18
N ALA A 10 -7.18 -6.25 9.60
CA ALA A 10 -6.04 -5.80 8.82
C ALA A 10 -4.95 -5.25 9.74
N LEU A 11 -3.69 -5.41 9.32
CA LEU A 11 -2.55 -4.81 9.98
C LEU A 11 -2.40 -3.36 9.50
N ASP A 12 -2.47 -2.40 10.41
CA ASP A 12 -2.22 -0.99 10.10
C ASP A 12 -0.70 -0.77 9.87
N ILE A 13 -0.35 -0.30 8.68
CA ILE A 13 1.04 -0.01 8.29
C ILE A 13 1.25 1.48 7.99
N THR A 14 0.30 2.34 8.35
CA THR A 14 0.29 3.78 8.00
C THR A 14 1.56 4.46 8.47
N ALA A 15 1.99 4.22 9.72
CA ALA A 15 3.22 4.82 10.25
C ALA A 15 4.46 4.40 9.45
N MET A 16 4.53 3.13 9.02
CA MET A 16 5.63 2.66 8.18
C MET A 16 5.58 3.30 6.80
N TRP A 17 4.40 3.36 6.18
CA TRP A 17 4.20 4.00 4.89
C TRP A 17 4.60 5.47 4.94
N CYS A 18 4.12 6.24 5.91
CA CYS A 18 4.46 7.66 6.04
C CYS A 18 5.96 7.91 6.26
N ARG A 19 6.67 7.01 6.95
CA ARG A 19 8.13 7.14 7.13
C ARG A 19 8.91 7.01 5.83
N HIS A 20 8.45 6.17 4.90
CA HIS A 20 9.22 5.82 3.70
C HIS A 20 8.65 6.43 2.40
N HIS A 21 7.33 6.59 2.34
CA HIS A 21 6.56 6.86 1.12
C HIS A 21 5.39 7.81 1.35
N ALA A 22 5.50 8.80 2.25
CA ALA A 22 4.43 9.79 2.50
C ALA A 22 3.93 10.50 1.23
N HIS A 23 4.78 10.59 0.21
CA HIS A 23 4.47 11.18 -1.09
C HIS A 23 3.72 10.23 -2.05
N LEU A 24 3.67 8.93 -1.76
CA LEU A 24 2.97 7.94 -2.57
C LEU A 24 1.57 7.70 -2.01
N VAL A 25 0.65 8.56 -2.41
CA VAL A 25 -0.80 8.44 -2.15
C VAL A 25 -1.56 8.41 -3.48
N PRO A 26 -2.71 7.72 -3.58
CA PRO A 26 -3.53 7.78 -4.78
C PRO A 26 -3.89 9.22 -5.15
N ASN A 27 -3.72 9.58 -6.42
CA ASN A 27 -4.00 10.92 -6.91
C ASN A 27 -5.51 11.20 -6.87
N ALA A 28 -5.92 12.18 -6.06
CA ALA A 28 -7.31 12.58 -5.89
C ALA A 28 -8.02 12.97 -7.20
N VAL A 29 -7.29 13.49 -8.19
CA VAL A 29 -7.84 13.88 -9.52
C VAL A 29 -8.35 12.66 -10.29
N HIS A 30 -7.79 11.47 -10.03
CA HIS A 30 -8.18 10.22 -10.69
C HIS A 30 -9.12 9.36 -9.82
N LEU A 31 -9.66 9.92 -8.75
CA LEU A 31 -10.67 9.29 -7.91
C LEU A 31 -12.06 9.94 -8.15
N PRO A 32 -13.16 9.19 -7.98
CA PRO A 32 -13.21 7.78 -7.61
C PRO A 32 -12.94 6.85 -8.80
N LEU A 33 -12.37 5.67 -8.49
CA LEU A 33 -12.20 4.60 -9.47
C LEU A 33 -13.51 3.83 -9.68
N PRO A 34 -13.63 2.99 -10.74
CA PRO A 34 -14.80 2.13 -10.92
C PRO A 34 -15.06 1.25 -9.68
N ALA A 35 -16.33 0.98 -9.40
CA ALA A 35 -16.73 0.22 -8.21
C ALA A 35 -16.06 -1.17 -8.10
N SER A 36 -15.68 -1.78 -9.23
CA SER A 36 -14.96 -3.06 -9.29
C SER A 36 -13.53 -3.00 -8.73
N GLN A 37 -12.94 -1.81 -8.61
CA GLN A 37 -11.60 -1.61 -8.05
C GLN A 37 -11.63 -1.25 -6.56
N HIS A 38 -12.82 -1.02 -6.00
CA HIS A 38 -12.96 -0.72 -4.59
C HIS A 38 -13.03 -2.01 -3.76
N VAL A 39 -12.39 -1.96 -2.59
CA VAL A 39 -12.46 -2.99 -1.55
C VAL A 39 -12.91 -2.37 -0.23
N SER A 40 -13.33 -3.22 0.71
CA SER A 40 -13.63 -2.79 2.07
C SER A 40 -12.34 -2.55 2.86
N CYS A 41 -12.26 -1.43 3.57
CA CYS A 41 -11.18 -1.14 4.49
C CYS A 41 -11.29 -2.02 5.74
N GLY A 42 -10.26 -2.83 6.02
CA GLY A 42 -10.20 -3.65 7.24
C GLY A 42 -9.98 -2.87 8.54
N LEU A 43 -9.76 -1.54 8.47
CA LEU A 43 -9.57 -0.67 9.64
C LEU A 43 -10.82 0.14 10.01
N CYS A 44 -11.54 0.71 9.03
CA CYS A 44 -12.69 1.59 9.28
C CYS A 44 -14.00 1.12 8.62
N GLY A 45 -13.98 0.01 7.88
CA GLY A 45 -15.18 -0.56 7.21
C GLY A 45 -15.64 0.16 5.94
N SER A 46 -15.03 1.29 5.55
CA SER A 46 -15.39 2.00 4.32
C SER A 46 -15.21 1.12 3.08
N LYS A 47 -16.18 1.17 2.15
CA LYS A 47 -16.16 0.44 0.86
C LYS A 47 -15.42 1.18 -0.25
N GLN A 48 -14.67 2.23 0.07
CA GLN A 48 -13.92 3.06 -0.89
C GLN A 48 -12.41 2.90 -0.74
N ALA A 49 -11.95 1.75 -0.23
CA ALA A 49 -10.53 1.47 -0.19
C ALA A 49 -10.04 0.90 -1.53
N LEU A 50 -8.76 1.08 -1.79
CA LEU A 50 -8.10 0.69 -3.04
C LEU A 50 -6.92 -0.22 -2.72
N GLN A 51 -6.69 -1.18 -3.60
CA GLN A 51 -5.50 -2.02 -3.52
C GLN A 51 -4.37 -1.42 -4.34
N VAL A 52 -3.23 -1.21 -3.66
CA VAL A 52 -1.96 -0.80 -4.24
C VAL A 52 -0.92 -1.90 -4.02
N ARG A 53 0.21 -1.80 -4.70
CA ARG A 53 1.30 -2.79 -4.64
C ARG A 53 2.52 -2.19 -3.93
N GLY A 54 3.24 -3.04 -3.20
CA GLY A 54 4.54 -2.71 -2.65
C GLY A 54 5.33 -3.96 -2.25
N HIS A 55 6.65 -3.88 -2.28
CA HIS A 55 7.52 -4.92 -1.74
C HIS A 55 7.53 -4.80 -0.21
N LEU A 56 7.27 -5.92 0.47
CA LEU A 56 7.13 -5.99 1.92
C LEU A 56 8.26 -6.85 2.48
N ARG A 57 8.99 -6.34 3.47
CA ARG A 57 9.99 -7.14 4.19
C ARG A 57 9.44 -7.58 5.53
N PHE A 58 9.46 -8.88 5.78
CA PHE A 58 9.14 -9.47 7.07
C PHE A 58 10.43 -10.02 7.72
N GLY A 59 10.61 -9.77 9.02
CA GLY A 59 11.84 -10.14 9.71
C GLY A 59 13.08 -9.45 9.13
N ALA A 60 14.22 -10.16 9.14
CA ALA A 60 15.50 -9.63 8.66
C ALA A 60 15.59 -9.61 7.13
N ASP A 61 15.24 -10.72 6.47
CA ASP A 61 15.65 -10.96 5.08
C ASP A 61 14.50 -11.36 4.13
N ARG A 62 13.30 -11.63 4.65
CA ARG A 62 12.21 -12.17 3.84
C ARG A 62 11.46 -11.06 3.10
N TRP A 63 11.73 -10.92 1.81
CA TRP A 63 10.99 -10.01 0.93
C TRP A 63 9.83 -10.72 0.22
N VAL A 64 8.65 -10.11 0.31
CA VAL A 64 7.48 -10.44 -0.50
C VAL A 64 7.35 -9.36 -1.57
N ASN A 65 7.59 -9.76 -2.81
CA ASN A 65 7.46 -8.86 -3.96
C ASN A 65 5.99 -8.69 -4.36
N ASP A 66 5.64 -7.47 -4.81
CA ASP A 66 4.30 -7.13 -5.30
C ASP A 66 3.16 -7.42 -4.29
N GLY A 67 3.47 -7.22 -3.01
CA GLY A 67 2.54 -7.42 -1.93
C GLY A 67 1.35 -6.48 -1.97
N LEU A 68 0.23 -6.95 -1.45
CA LEU A 68 -1.06 -6.28 -1.54
C LEU A 68 -1.26 -5.35 -0.35
N VAL A 69 -1.27 -4.05 -0.61
CA VAL A 69 -1.51 -3.01 0.39
C VAL A 69 -2.85 -2.35 0.09
N THR A 70 -3.64 -2.08 1.12
CA THR A 70 -4.91 -1.36 1.00
C THR A 70 -4.74 0.07 1.47
N HIS A 71 -5.03 1.04 0.61
CA HIS A 71 -5.17 2.46 0.96
C HIS A 71 -6.65 2.83 1.05
N CYS A 72 -7.08 3.38 2.18
CA CYS A 72 -8.45 3.84 2.34
C CYS A 72 -8.57 5.35 2.15
N GLY A 73 -9.31 5.78 1.12
CA GLY A 73 -9.57 7.21 0.90
C GLY A 73 -10.38 7.88 2.03
N ALA A 74 -11.20 7.12 2.77
CA ALA A 74 -12.04 7.68 3.83
C ALA A 74 -11.27 7.97 5.13
N CYS A 75 -10.34 7.10 5.54
CA CYS A 75 -9.56 7.29 6.77
C CYS A 75 -8.09 7.67 6.52
N GLY A 76 -7.63 7.70 5.26
CA GLY A 76 -6.27 8.04 4.86
C GLY A 76 -5.20 7.01 5.28
N ARG A 77 -5.61 5.80 5.68
CA ARG A 77 -4.70 4.79 6.24
C ARG A 77 -4.30 3.73 5.23
N PHE A 78 -3.14 3.16 5.49
CA PHE A 78 -2.59 2.01 4.77
C PHE A 78 -2.65 0.76 5.64
N SER A 79 -3.03 -0.36 5.05
CA SER A 79 -3.16 -1.61 5.77
C SER A 79 -2.84 -2.84 4.92
N LEU A 80 -2.41 -3.91 5.56
CA LEU A 80 -2.33 -5.24 4.94
C LEU A 80 -3.60 -6.03 5.33
N PRO A 81 -4.41 -6.48 4.36
CA PRO A 81 -5.58 -7.32 4.67
C PRO A 81 -5.17 -8.59 5.41
N GLU A 82 -5.92 -8.98 6.44
CA GLU A 82 -5.64 -10.21 7.20
C GLU A 82 -5.66 -11.45 6.30
N THR A 83 -6.61 -11.52 5.36
CA THR A 83 -6.67 -12.61 4.38
C THR A 83 -5.40 -12.71 3.55
N TYR A 84 -4.78 -11.57 3.20
CA TYR A 84 -3.50 -11.56 2.51
C TYR A 84 -2.36 -12.01 3.41
N LEU A 85 -2.29 -11.54 4.66
CA LEU A 85 -1.28 -11.99 5.63
C LEU A 85 -1.32 -13.50 5.87
N GLN A 86 -2.51 -14.10 5.92
CA GLN A 86 -2.69 -15.55 6.05
C GLN A 86 -2.10 -16.33 4.87
N THR A 87 -2.11 -15.77 3.65
CA THR A 87 -1.49 -16.42 2.48
C THR A 87 0.05 -16.43 2.52
N LEU A 88 0.65 -15.57 3.33
CA LEU A 88 2.11 -15.42 3.40
C LEU A 88 2.79 -16.51 4.23
N ASN A 89 2.05 -17.31 5.00
CA ASN A 89 2.63 -18.33 5.89
C ASN A 89 3.81 -17.77 6.71
N LEU A 90 3.58 -16.64 7.39
CA LEU A 90 4.59 -15.99 8.23
C LEU A 90 4.82 -16.78 9.51
N LEU A 91 6.07 -16.91 9.94
CA LEU A 91 6.39 -17.43 11.27
C LEU A 91 5.93 -16.43 12.35
N PRO A 92 5.67 -16.87 13.60
CA PRO A 92 5.15 -15.98 14.65
C PRO A 92 6.04 -14.75 14.96
N HIS A 93 7.33 -14.82 14.65
CA HIS A 93 8.30 -13.73 14.87
C HIS A 93 8.53 -12.86 13.62
N GLU A 94 7.98 -13.24 12.47
CA GLU A 94 8.11 -12.50 11.21
C GLU A 94 7.12 -11.33 11.18
N THR A 95 7.54 -10.20 11.75
CA THR A 95 6.80 -8.93 11.68
C THR A 95 7.25 -8.11 10.48
N LEU A 96 6.38 -7.21 9.98
CA LEU A 96 6.73 -6.30 8.90
C LEU A 96 7.80 -5.30 9.38
N THR A 97 8.96 -5.30 8.74
CA THR A 97 10.11 -4.45 9.11
C THR A 97 10.44 -3.37 8.09
N ALA A 98 10.04 -3.54 6.82
CA ALA A 98 10.24 -2.53 5.79
C ALA A 98 9.21 -2.63 4.65
N LEU A 99 9.07 -1.55 3.89
CA LEU A 99 8.18 -1.45 2.74
C LEU A 99 8.81 -0.59 1.63
N ASP A 100 8.73 -1.07 0.38
CA ASP A 100 9.17 -0.37 -0.82
C ASP A 100 8.06 -0.34 -1.88
N ALA A 101 7.45 0.83 -2.13
CA ALA A 101 6.25 0.99 -2.94
C ALA A 101 6.49 1.61 -4.34
N ARG A 102 7.59 1.26 -5.03
CA ARG A 102 7.84 1.72 -6.41
C ARG A 102 6.66 1.37 -7.33
N LEU A 103 6.11 2.38 -8.04
CA LEU A 103 4.91 2.29 -8.88
C LEU A 103 5.12 1.50 -10.20
N TRP A 104 4.16 0.64 -10.53
CA TRP A 104 4.12 -0.14 -11.78
C TRP A 104 2.89 0.30 -12.60
N SER A 105 3.07 1.26 -13.52
CA SER A 105 2.00 1.70 -14.46
C SER A 105 1.74 0.61 -15.54
N SER A 106 0.81 0.78 -16.49
CA SER A 106 0.54 -0.12 -17.63
C SER A 106 0.73 0.49 -19.04
N ALA A 107 0.91 1.82 -19.19
CA ALA A 107 1.39 2.47 -20.42
C ALA A 107 2.53 3.48 -20.15
N PRO A 108 3.51 3.69 -21.05
CA PRO A 108 4.55 4.70 -20.85
C PRO A 108 3.89 6.07 -20.71
N THR A 109 4.06 6.67 -19.54
CA THR A 109 3.55 8.01 -19.24
C THR A 109 4.78 8.87 -19.06
N PHE A 110 5.03 9.75 -20.04
CA PHE A 110 6.01 10.82 -19.87
C PHE A 110 5.51 11.72 -18.75
N LEU A 111 6.07 11.58 -17.56
CA LEU A 111 5.91 12.53 -16.47
C LEU A 111 6.96 13.63 -16.70
N ASN A 112 6.53 14.79 -17.21
CA ASN A 112 7.31 16.01 -17.10
C ASN A 112 7.34 16.39 -15.61
N ILE A 113 8.39 15.98 -14.91
CA ILE A 113 8.60 16.34 -13.51
C ILE A 113 9.64 17.46 -13.51
N GLU A 114 9.20 18.71 -13.32
CA GLU A 114 10.13 19.75 -12.89
C GLU A 114 10.77 19.33 -11.57
N PRO A 115 12.08 19.56 -11.39
CA PRO A 115 12.84 19.03 -10.27
C PRO A 115 12.43 19.71 -8.96
N THR A 116 11.39 19.18 -8.31
CA THR A 116 11.07 19.50 -6.92
C THR A 116 12.04 18.75 -6.03
N THR A 117 13.18 19.41 -5.86
CA THR A 117 14.24 19.15 -4.88
C THR A 117 13.68 18.68 -3.53
N ARG A 118 13.80 17.37 -3.25
CA ARG A 118 14.09 16.74 -1.92
C ARG A 118 13.74 15.26 -1.79
N CYS A 119 13.27 14.57 -2.84
CA CYS A 119 13.45 13.13 -2.90
C CYS A 119 14.92 12.85 -3.22
N ASN A 120 15.75 12.72 -2.18
CA ASN A 120 17.13 12.25 -2.31
C ASN A 120 17.14 11.01 -3.21
N PHE A 121 18.11 10.96 -4.13
CA PHE A 121 18.38 9.93 -5.14
C PHE A 121 18.44 8.45 -4.65
N ASN A 122 18.02 8.15 -3.42
CA ASN A 122 17.68 6.80 -2.93
C ASN A 122 16.20 6.43 -3.12
N CYS A 123 15.32 7.39 -3.34
CA CYS A 123 14.01 7.15 -3.94
C CYS A 123 14.18 7.30 -5.45
N TRP A 124 14.75 6.28 -6.10
CA TRP A 124 14.70 6.16 -7.56
C TRP A 124 13.22 6.17 -7.93
N TYR A 125 12.76 7.32 -8.42
CA TYR A 125 11.44 7.53 -8.95
C TYR A 125 11.00 6.30 -9.77
N CYS A 126 9.92 5.67 -9.32
CA CYS A 126 8.72 5.43 -10.13
C CYS A 126 8.87 4.76 -11.51
N VAL A 127 9.94 4.02 -11.82
CA VAL A 127 10.12 3.44 -13.16
C VAL A 127 10.74 2.03 -13.09
N GLY A 128 9.98 1.03 -13.55
CA GLY A 128 10.51 -0.29 -13.92
C GLY A 128 9.47 -1.41 -13.78
N ARG A 129 9.00 -1.95 -14.92
CA ARG A 129 7.99 -3.01 -15.00
C ARG A 129 8.58 -4.34 -15.45
N ARG A 130 7.88 -5.42 -15.10
CA ARG A 130 8.09 -6.80 -15.53
C ARG A 130 6.82 -7.24 -16.26
N CYS A 131 6.94 -7.56 -17.55
CA CYS A 131 5.85 -8.20 -18.30
C CYS A 131 5.88 -9.72 -18.09
N ARG A 132 4.70 -10.34 -18.15
CA ARG A 132 4.57 -11.69 -18.67
C ARG A 132 4.48 -11.61 -20.19
#